data_AF-A0A6A8AQZ3-F1
#
_entry.id   AF-A0A6A8AQZ3-F1
#
_cell.length_a   1.000
_cell.length_b   1.000
_cell.length_c   1.000
_cell.angle_alpha   90.00
_cell.angle_beta   90.00
_cell.angle_gamma   90.00
#
_symmetry.space_group_name_H-M   'P 1'
#
loop_
_entity.id
_entity.type
_entity.pdbx_description
1 polymer ?
#
loop_
_entity_poly.entity_id
_entity_poly.type
_entity_poly.pdbx_seq_one_letter_code
_entity_poly.pdbx_strand_id
1 'polypeptide(L)'
;ERMFAKQFPTVAVDGCHKLCATKAIEKFSGKTAATVDVESLLEELGSSPPASRRVFTPEDMALVAVVAGVIVGKVDEIKEAQDA
;
A
#
# COMPACT_ATOMS: atom_id res chain seq x y z
N GLU A 1 -2.48 -6.98 15.32
CA GLU A 1 -1.63 -6.51 14.20
C GLU A 1 -0.25 -5.97 14.62
N ARG A 2 -0.08 -5.26 15.74
CA ARG A 2 1.26 -4.74 16.14
C ARG A 2 2.35 -5.81 16.27
N MET A 3 2.03 -6.97 16.83
CA MET A 3 3.00 -8.08 16.90
C MET A 3 3.35 -8.64 15.51
N PHE A 4 2.38 -8.66 14.59
CA PHE A 4 2.63 -9.08 13.22
C PHE A 4 3.64 -8.12 12.55
N ALA A 5 3.39 -6.81 12.63
CA ALA A 5 4.28 -5.81 12.05
C ALA A 5 5.69 -5.75 12.69
N LYS A 6 5.86 -6.30 13.91
CA LYS A 6 7.16 -6.50 14.55
C LYS A 6 7.91 -7.73 14.06
N GLN A 7 7.17 -8.78 13.68
CA GLN A 7 7.72 -10.11 13.41
C GLN A 7 7.88 -10.39 11.92
N PHE A 8 7.08 -9.75 11.07
CA PHE A 8 7.05 -10.00 9.64
C PHE A 8 7.32 -8.70 8.87
N PRO A 9 8.08 -8.78 7.75
CA PRO A 9 8.14 -7.70 6.79
C PRO A 9 6.72 -7.27 6.42
N THR A 10 6.44 -5.98 6.58
CA THR A 10 5.08 -5.45 6.43
C THR A 10 5.09 -4.33 5.41
N VAL A 11 4.26 -4.47 4.37
CA VAL A 11 3.94 -3.41 3.42
C VAL A 11 2.79 -2.59 3.98
N ALA A 12 3.02 -1.31 4.27
CA ALA A 12 1.97 -0.39 4.68
C ALA A 12 1.28 0.19 3.43
N VAL A 13 -0.04 0.09 3.34
CA VAL A 13 -0.84 0.67 2.26
C VAL A 13 -1.64 1.84 2.83
N ASP A 14 -1.34 3.04 2.35
CA ASP A 14 -1.88 4.30 2.82
C ASP A 14 -2.73 4.94 1.73
N GLY A 15 -4.01 5.17 2.01
CA GLY A 15 -4.95 5.76 1.03
C GLY A 15 -4.77 7.26 0.78
N CYS A 16 -3.83 7.92 1.46
CA CYS A 16 -3.54 9.34 1.32
C CYS A 16 -2.13 9.68 1.82
N HIS A 17 -1.62 10.86 1.46
CA HIS A 17 -0.30 11.37 1.84
C HIS A 17 -0.09 11.54 3.36
N LYS A 18 -1.14 11.35 4.17
CA LYS A 18 -1.00 11.38 5.62
C LYS A 18 -0.19 10.20 6.15
N LEU A 19 -0.08 9.10 5.39
CA LEU A 19 0.73 7.93 5.73
C LEU A 19 0.43 7.38 7.14
N CYS A 20 -0.87 7.28 7.50
CA CYS A 20 -1.28 6.95 8.86
C CYS A 20 -0.94 5.51 9.26
N ALA A 21 -1.02 4.55 8.33
CA ALA A 21 -0.63 3.16 8.55
C ALA A 21 0.89 3.05 8.72
N THR A 22 1.67 3.64 7.81
CA THR A 22 3.13 3.70 7.90
C THR A 22 3.58 4.30 9.22
N LYS A 23 3.09 5.51 9.56
CA LYS A 23 3.46 6.19 10.82
C LYS A 23 3.08 5.40 12.06
N ALA A 24 1.93 4.71 12.06
CA ALA A 24 1.51 3.90 13.19
C ALA A 24 2.40 2.66 13.36
N ILE A 25 2.76 1.99 12.26
CA ILE A 25 3.67 0.84 12.29
C ILE A 25 5.05 1.29 12.79
N GLU A 26 5.63 2.33 12.20
CA GLU A 26 6.97 2.84 12.57
C GLU A 26 7.05 3.30 14.02
N LYS A 27 5.98 3.94 14.53
CA LYS A 27 5.92 4.39 15.91
C LYS A 27 5.83 3.26 16.93
N PHE A 28 5.09 2.19 16.64
CA PHE A 28 4.71 1.19 17.64
C PHE A 28 5.28 -0.22 17.40
N SER A 29 5.73 -0.49 16.19
CA SER A 29 6.00 -1.85 15.68
C SER A 29 7.32 -1.97 14.90
N GLY A 30 8.03 -0.87 14.62
CA GLY A 30 9.30 -0.88 13.89
C GLY A 30 9.15 -0.45 12.43
N LYS A 31 10.24 -0.49 11.65
CA LYS A 31 10.22 0.00 10.26
C LYS A 31 9.31 -0.85 9.37
N THR A 32 8.60 -0.18 8.47
CA THR A 32 7.91 -0.86 7.36
C THR A 32 8.95 -1.43 6.38
N ALA A 33 8.60 -2.54 5.73
CA ALA A 33 9.44 -3.10 4.66
C ALA A 33 9.24 -2.35 3.35
N ALA A 34 8.02 -1.85 3.12
CA ALA A 34 7.69 -0.91 2.06
C ALA A 34 6.44 -0.09 2.44
N THR A 35 6.27 1.05 1.77
CA THR A 35 5.07 1.89 1.87
C THR A 35 4.50 2.11 0.48
N VAL A 36 3.18 2.00 0.36
CA VAL A 36 2.41 2.36 -0.82
C VAL A 36 1.50 3.52 -0.46
N ASP A 37 1.77 4.68 -1.05
CA ASP A 37 0.89 5.85 -0.99
C ASP A 37 -0.02 5.86 -2.22
N VAL A 38 -1.28 5.48 -2.04
CA VAL A 38 -2.25 5.35 -3.12
C VAL A 38 -2.60 6.70 -3.73
N GLU A 39 -2.59 7.79 -2.95
CA GLU A 39 -2.89 9.12 -3.47
C GLU A 39 -1.79 9.59 -4.42
N SER A 40 -0.51 9.43 -4.01
CA SER A 40 0.64 9.68 -4.90
C SER A 40 0.55 8.86 -6.20
N LEU A 41 0.21 7.57 -6.09
CA LEU A 41 0.09 6.69 -7.26
C LEU A 41 -1.02 7.14 -8.22
N LEU A 42 -2.17 7.58 -7.69
CA LEU A 42 -3.27 8.08 -8.53
C LEU A 42 -2.90 9.41 -9.21
N GLU A 43 -2.17 10.29 -8.53
CA GLU A 43 -1.64 11.54 -9.10
C GLU A 43 -0.68 11.28 -10.26
N GLU A 44 0.25 10.33 -10.10
CA GLU A 44 1.17 9.89 -11.16
C GLU A 44 0.44 9.35 -12.40
N LEU A 45 -0.69 8.69 -12.18
CA LEU A 45 -1.56 8.15 -13.24
C LEU A 45 -2.53 9.19 -13.81
N GLY A 46 -2.54 10.43 -13.32
CA GLY A 46 -3.51 11.45 -13.71
C GLY A 46 -4.97 11.05 -13.43
N SER A 47 -5.19 10.21 -12.43
CA SER A 47 -6.47 9.61 -12.10
C SER A 47 -7.05 10.17 -10.81
N SER A 48 -8.38 10.16 -10.70
CA SER A 48 -9.09 10.58 -9.48
C SER A 48 -9.47 9.35 -8.64
N PRO A 49 -9.56 9.47 -7.31
CA PRO A 49 -10.08 8.39 -6.49
C PRO A 49 -11.57 8.11 -6.81
N PRO A 50 -12.05 6.88 -6.55
CA PRO A 50 -13.47 6.54 -6.74
C PRO A 50 -14.41 7.48 -6.00
N ALA A 51 -15.52 7.86 -6.65
CA ALA A 51 -16.53 8.73 -6.04
C ALA A 51 -17.27 8.07 -4.86
N SER A 52 -17.24 6.73 -4.78
CA SER A 52 -17.88 5.95 -3.73
C SER A 52 -16.93 4.91 -3.16
N ARG A 53 -17.00 4.72 -1.83
CA ARG A 53 -16.27 3.66 -1.12
C ARG A 53 -16.98 2.31 -1.14
N ARG A 54 -18.19 2.23 -1.69
CA ARG A 54 -19.04 1.02 -1.68
C ARG A 54 -19.40 0.51 -3.07
N VAL A 55 -19.43 1.40 -4.05
CA VAL A 55 -19.84 1.09 -5.43
C VAL A 55 -18.72 1.55 -6.33
N PHE A 56 -18.11 0.59 -7.02
CA PHE A 56 -16.97 0.82 -7.89
C PHE A 56 -17.44 0.61 -9.32
N THR A 57 -17.12 1.55 -10.20
CA THR A 57 -17.33 1.38 -11.63
C THR A 57 -16.28 0.43 -12.22
N PRO A 58 -16.44 -0.04 -13.47
CA PRO A 58 -15.38 -0.79 -14.14
C PRO A 58 -14.04 -0.04 -14.19
N GLU A 59 -14.07 1.28 -14.34
CA GLU A 59 -12.89 2.14 -14.33
C GLU A 59 -12.24 2.19 -12.94
N ASP A 60 -13.04 2.29 -11.86
CA ASP A 60 -12.54 2.20 -10.49
C ASP A 60 -11.87 0.83 -10.24
N MET A 61 -12.47 -0.24 -10.74
CA MET A 61 -11.90 -1.60 -10.61
C MET A 61 -10.60 -1.76 -11.40
N ALA A 62 -10.45 -1.07 -12.54
CA ALA A 62 -9.19 -1.04 -13.27
C ALA A 62 -8.09 -0.33 -12.47
N LEU A 63 -8.40 0.79 -11.80
CA LEU A 63 -7.47 1.46 -10.88
C LEU A 63 -7.07 0.56 -9.70
N VAL A 64 -8.04 -0.15 -9.11
CA VAL A 64 -7.77 -1.14 -8.05
C VAL A 64 -6.78 -2.20 -8.53
N ALA A 65 -6.93 -2.71 -9.75
CA ALA A 65 -6.00 -3.71 -10.30
C ALA A 65 -4.57 -3.16 -10.44
N VAL A 66 -4.41 -1.89 -10.85
CA VAL A 66 -3.10 -1.23 -10.93
C VAL A 66 -2.48 -1.10 -9.54
N VAL A 67 -3.22 -0.57 -8.56
CA VAL A 67 -2.75 -0.43 -7.17
C VAL A 67 -2.36 -1.80 -6.58
N ALA A 68 -3.18 -2.82 -6.81
CA ALA A 68 -2.89 -4.19 -6.38
C ALA A 68 -1.60 -4.74 -7.02
N GLY A 69 -1.37 -4.47 -8.31
CA GLY A 69 -0.14 -4.83 -9.01
C GLY A 69 1.11 -4.20 -8.38
N VAL A 70 1.04 -2.92 -7.98
CA VAL A 70 2.13 -2.24 -7.26
C VAL A 70 2.41 -2.92 -5.92
N ILE A 71 1.36 -3.26 -5.16
CA ILE A 71 1.51 -3.97 -3.88
C ILE A 71 2.17 -5.34 -4.07
N VAL A 72 1.74 -6.11 -5.08
CA VAL A 72 2.34 -7.41 -5.42
C VAL A 72 3.82 -7.25 -5.73
N GLY A 73 4.20 -6.28 -6.57
CA GLY A 73 5.60 -6.00 -6.87
C GLY A 73 6.43 -5.72 -5.62
N LYS A 74 5.88 -4.98 -4.64
CA LYS A 74 6.56 -4.76 -3.34
C LYS A 74 6.71 -6.02 -2.51
N VAL A 75 5.71 -6.90 -2.52
CA VAL A 75 5.81 -8.19 -1.84
C VAL A 75 6.87 -9.08 -2.50
N ASP A 76 6.93 -9.12 -3.82
CA ASP A 76 7.94 -9.88 -4.57
C ASP A 76 9.35 -9.35 -4.30
N GLU A 77 9.57 -8.03 -4.38
CA GLU A 77 10.85 -7.38 -4.03
C GLU A 77 11.32 -7.77 -2.61
N ILE A 78 10.40 -7.75 -1.64
CA ILE A 78 10.70 -8.12 -0.25
C ILE A 78 11.07 -9.59 -0.15
N LYS A 79 10.30 -10.48 -0.81
CA LYS A 79 10.54 -11.92 -0.78
C LYS A 79 11.91 -12.25 -1.39
N GLU A 80 12.22 -11.71 -2.55
CA GLU A 80 13.52 -11.92 -3.22
C GLU A 80 14.69 -11.45 -2.33
N ALA A 81 14.54 -10.33 -1.62
CA ALA A 81 15.55 -9.84 -0.69
C ALA A 81 15.73 -10.72 0.56
N GLN A 82 14.73 -11.53 0.93
CA GLN A 82 14.84 -12.48 2.05
C GLN A 82 15.47 -13.83 1.65
N ASP A 83 15.33 -14.20 0.37
CA ASP A 83 15.87 -15.43 -0.20
C ASP A 83 17.35 -15.28 -0.63
N ALA A 84 17.86 -14.04 -0.71
CA ALA A 84 19.23 -13.68 -1.08
C ALA A 84 20.22 -13.66 0.11
#